data_AF-A0A246BTN3-F1
#
_entry.id   AF-A0A246BTN3-F1
#
_cell.length_a   1.000
_cell.length_b   1.000
_cell.length_c   1.000
_cell.angle_alpha   90.00
_cell.angle_beta   90.00
_cell.angle_gamma   90.00
#
_symmetry.space_group_name_H-M   'P 1'
#
loop_
_entity.id
_entity.type
_entity.pdbx_description
1 polymer ?
#
loop_
_entity_poly.entity_id
_entity_poly.type
_entity_poly.pdbx_seq_one_letter_code
_entity_poly.pdbx_strand_id
1 'polypeptide(L)'
;MPFDETFLREYRRKHPHLFPEEAQPSPPPAPAPPRDNGYPDEAAFQVAAVRELTALGWHVQESYKGSRRGGSVYMTVGWPDLVLYLPDGRRRLWFAELKQPGNKPSDDQLACHARLRAAGFRVVVAYTLAELLAAEQEERA
;
A
#
# COMPACT_ATOMS: atom_id res chain seq x y z
N MET A 1 -19.40 -40.92 -11.12
CA MET A 1 -17.97 -41.29 -11.22
C MET A 1 -17.38 -41.21 -9.82
N PRO A 2 -16.57 -42.19 -9.37
CA PRO A 2 -16.13 -42.31 -7.96
C PRO A 2 -14.94 -41.40 -7.59
N PHE A 3 -14.63 -40.40 -8.42
CA PHE A 3 -13.49 -39.51 -8.28
C PHE A 3 -13.95 -38.04 -8.30
N ASP A 4 -14.78 -37.69 -7.31
CA ASP A 4 -15.22 -36.30 -7.14
C ASP A 4 -14.15 -35.43 -6.46
N GLU A 5 -14.41 -34.13 -6.35
CA GLU A 5 -13.46 -33.18 -5.72
C GLU A 5 -13.16 -33.53 -4.26
N THR A 6 -14.13 -34.12 -3.56
CA THR A 6 -13.97 -34.55 -2.17
C THR A 6 -12.96 -35.68 -2.08
N PHE A 7 -13.06 -36.68 -2.96
CA PHE A 7 -12.09 -37.76 -3.10
C PHE A 7 -10.69 -37.22 -3.40
N LEU A 8 -10.55 -36.32 -4.37
CA LEU A 8 -9.27 -35.72 -4.76
C LEU A 8 -8.61 -34.95 -3.60
N ARG A 9 -9.40 -34.22 -2.81
CA ARG A 9 -8.91 -33.50 -1.63
C ARG A 9 -8.42 -34.45 -0.54
N GLU A 10 -9.18 -35.50 -0.24
CA GLU A 10 -8.78 -36.49 0.75
C GLU A 10 -7.55 -37.30 0.32
N TYR A 11 -7.48 -37.61 -0.98
CA TYR A 11 -6.37 -38.35 -1.57
C TYR A 11 -5.06 -37.56 -1.53
N ARG A 12 -5.10 -36.25 -1.86
CA ARG A 12 -3.96 -35.34 -1.71
C ARG A 12 -3.47 -35.24 -0.26
N ARG A 13 -4.40 -35.16 0.70
CA ARG A 13 -4.06 -35.12 2.13
C ARG A 13 -3.36 -36.40 2.60
N LYS A 14 -3.79 -37.58 2.12
CA LYS A 14 -3.22 -38.88 2.51
C LYS A 14 -1.89 -39.20 1.79
N HIS A 15 -1.70 -38.68 0.58
CA HIS A 15 -0.53 -38.96 -0.25
C HIS A 15 0.18 -37.67 -0.71
N PRO A 16 0.67 -36.82 0.21
CA PRO A 16 1.28 -35.54 -0.16
C PRO A 16 2.53 -35.69 -1.05
N HIS A 17 3.25 -36.81 -0.93
CA HIS A 17 4.42 -37.11 -1.75
C HIS A 17 4.11 -37.40 -3.23
N LEU A 18 2.84 -37.71 -3.57
CA LEU A 18 2.39 -37.87 -4.96
C LEU A 18 2.02 -36.52 -5.60
N PHE A 19 1.95 -35.45 -4.79
CA PHE A 19 1.68 -34.09 -5.20
C PHE A 19 2.77 -33.17 -4.65
N PRO A 20 4.05 -33.37 -5.05
CA PRO A 20 5.09 -32.41 -4.73
C PRO A 20 4.58 -31.04 -5.20
N GLU A 21 4.48 -30.07 -4.28
CA GLU A 21 4.07 -28.72 -4.62
C GLU A 21 4.90 -28.28 -5.83
N GLU A 22 4.25 -28.09 -6.98
CA GLU A 22 4.78 -27.20 -7.99
C GLU A 22 4.95 -25.89 -7.24
N ALA A 23 6.19 -25.60 -6.85
CA ALA A 23 6.55 -24.38 -6.17
C ALA A 23 5.92 -23.25 -6.99
N GLN A 24 4.88 -22.63 -6.46
CA GLN A 24 4.26 -21.49 -7.12
C GLN A 24 5.41 -20.52 -7.38
N PRO A 25 5.68 -20.15 -8.65
CA PRO A 25 6.79 -19.26 -8.94
C PRO A 25 6.59 -18.03 -8.08
N SER A 26 7.58 -17.73 -7.25
CA SER A 26 7.53 -16.53 -6.41
C SER A 26 7.21 -15.35 -7.34
N PRO A 27 6.26 -14.47 -6.97
CA PRO A 27 5.97 -13.32 -7.79
C PRO A 27 7.30 -12.60 -8.08
N PRO A 28 7.54 -12.16 -9.32
CA PRO A 28 8.78 -11.50 -9.67
C PRO A 28 9.03 -10.37 -8.65
N PRO A 29 10.28 -10.21 -8.17
CA PRO A 29 10.59 -9.12 -7.25
C PRO A 29 10.08 -7.82 -7.88
N ALA A 30 9.38 -7.02 -7.08
CA ALA A 30 8.91 -5.72 -7.53
C ALA A 30 10.07 -4.97 -8.21
N PRO A 31 9.82 -4.26 -9.33
CA PRO A 31 10.86 -3.52 -10.01
C PRO A 31 11.60 -2.63 -9.00
N ALA A 32 12.93 -2.58 -9.13
CA ALA A 32 13.74 -1.74 -8.25
C ALA A 32 13.21 -0.30 -8.34
N PRO A 33 13.07 0.41 -7.20
CA PRO A 33 12.59 1.78 -7.23
C PRO A 33 13.49 2.60 -8.17
N PRO A 34 12.93 3.53 -8.95
CA PRO A 34 13.72 4.34 -9.87
C PRO A 34 14.81 5.09 -9.11
N ARG A 35 15.89 5.51 -9.79
CA ARG A 35 16.98 6.24 -9.10
C ARG A 35 16.62 7.70 -8.79
N ASP A 36 15.61 8.22 -9.47
CA ASP A 36 15.16 9.60 -9.43
C ASP A 36 13.66 9.63 -9.77
N ASN A 37 12.93 10.58 -9.19
CA ASN A 37 11.51 10.81 -9.46
C ASN A 37 11.25 12.16 -10.15
N GLY A 38 12.31 12.92 -10.47
CA GLY A 38 12.23 14.21 -11.14
C GLY A 38 11.92 15.38 -10.21
N TYR A 39 11.95 15.18 -8.88
CA TYR A 39 11.69 16.22 -7.89
C TYR A 39 12.93 16.46 -7.01
N PRO A 40 13.24 17.73 -6.68
CA PRO A 40 14.44 18.07 -5.90
C PRO A 40 14.42 17.52 -4.46
N ASP A 41 13.23 17.35 -3.88
CA ASP A 41 13.03 16.82 -2.53
C ASP A 41 11.63 16.20 -2.36
N GLU A 42 11.41 15.57 -1.19
CA GLU A 42 10.14 14.93 -0.85
C GLU A 42 8.97 15.92 -0.79
N ALA A 43 9.22 17.17 -0.39
CA ALA A 43 8.19 18.19 -0.29
C ALA A 43 7.68 18.61 -1.69
N ALA A 44 8.59 18.82 -2.65
CA ALA A 44 8.25 19.11 -4.03
C ALA A 44 7.48 17.95 -4.68
N PHE A 45 7.88 16.70 -4.39
CA PHE A 45 7.14 15.52 -4.83
C PHE A 45 5.73 15.48 -4.21
N GLN A 46 5.60 15.74 -2.92
CA GLN A 46 4.31 15.78 -2.22
C GLN A 46 3.38 16.87 -2.76
N VAL A 47 3.90 18.06 -3.07
CA VAL A 47 3.12 19.14 -3.71
C VAL A 47 2.57 18.69 -5.06
N ALA A 48 3.38 18.03 -5.89
CA ALA A 48 2.92 17.52 -7.18
C ALA A 48 1.86 16.40 -7.00
N ALA A 49 2.09 15.46 -6.08
CA ALA A 49 1.13 14.41 -5.75
C ALA A 49 -0.23 14.99 -5.34
N VAL A 50 -0.25 15.93 -4.38
CA VAL A 50 -1.48 16.60 -3.92
C VAL A 50 -2.19 17.29 -5.08
N ARG A 51 -1.45 18.02 -5.92
CA ARG A 51 -2.02 18.72 -7.08
C ARG A 51 -2.73 17.76 -8.03
N GLU A 52 -2.06 16.69 -8.47
CA GLU A 52 -2.62 15.77 -9.45
C GLU A 52 -3.81 14.98 -8.89
N LEU A 53 -3.71 14.47 -7.66
CA LEU A 53 -4.81 13.75 -7.02
C LEU A 53 -6.04 14.64 -6.81
N THR A 54 -5.83 15.90 -6.43
CA THR A 54 -6.91 16.89 -6.30
C THR A 54 -7.55 17.18 -7.66
N ALA A 55 -6.75 17.29 -8.73
CA ALA A 55 -7.28 17.46 -10.09
C ALA A 55 -8.13 16.26 -10.56
N LEU A 56 -7.84 15.05 -10.04
CA LEU A 56 -8.65 13.84 -10.25
C LEU A 56 -9.88 13.74 -9.33
N GLY A 57 -10.14 14.77 -8.52
CA GLY A 57 -11.31 14.88 -7.64
C GLY A 57 -11.14 14.27 -6.26
N TRP A 58 -9.95 13.77 -5.90
CA TRP A 58 -9.68 13.30 -4.55
C TRP A 58 -9.57 14.48 -3.58
N HIS A 59 -10.15 14.30 -2.40
CA HIS A 59 -9.79 15.12 -1.26
C HIS A 59 -8.52 14.56 -0.65
N VAL A 60 -7.51 15.41 -0.54
CA VAL A 60 -6.19 15.04 -0.04
C VAL A 60 -5.88 15.85 1.19
N GLN A 61 -5.55 15.17 2.29
CA GLN A 61 -5.16 15.79 3.54
C GLN A 61 -3.73 15.36 3.89
N GLU A 62 -2.85 16.33 4.12
CA GLU A 62 -1.55 16.06 4.74
C GLU A 62 -1.74 15.69 6.22
N SER A 63 -1.06 14.64 6.64
CA SER A 63 -1.06 14.17 8.01
C SER A 63 -0.07 14.95 8.87
N TYR A 64 -0.46 15.22 10.12
CA TYR A 64 0.48 15.74 11.10
C TYR A 64 1.56 14.72 11.44
N LYS A 65 2.80 15.20 11.50
CA LYS A 65 3.94 14.40 11.96
C LYS A 65 3.77 14.08 13.45
N GLY A 66 4.05 12.83 13.83
CA GLY A 66 3.79 12.28 15.16
C GLY A 66 4.25 13.19 16.32
N SER A 67 3.58 13.08 17.48
CA SER A 67 3.85 13.93 18.65
C SER A 67 4.72 13.20 19.68
N ARG A 68 5.55 13.92 20.45
CA ARG A 68 6.23 13.35 21.62
C ARG A 68 5.18 12.77 22.60
N ARG A 69 5.38 11.50 22.99
CA ARG A 69 4.45 10.68 23.77
C ARG A 69 4.26 11.20 25.19
N GLY A 70 3.08 10.97 25.78
CA GLY A 70 2.82 11.21 27.22
C GLY A 70 1.35 11.25 27.66
N GLY A 71 0.39 11.39 26.74
CA GLY A 71 -1.04 11.46 27.05
C GLY A 71 -1.90 10.42 26.32
N SER A 72 -3.18 10.33 26.68
CA SER A 72 -4.17 9.44 26.04
C SER A 72 -4.57 9.87 24.63
N VAL A 73 -4.28 11.11 24.25
CA VAL A 73 -4.47 11.68 22.90
C VAL A 73 -3.11 12.09 22.37
N TYR A 74 -2.73 11.54 21.20
CA TYR A 74 -1.43 11.78 20.59
C TYR A 74 -1.49 11.61 19.06
N MET A 75 -0.58 12.27 18.35
CA MET A 75 -0.38 12.03 16.92
C MET A 75 0.42 10.74 16.76
N THR A 76 -0.12 9.80 15.98
CA THR A 76 0.47 8.48 15.79
C THR A 76 1.81 8.59 15.04
N VAL A 77 2.86 8.03 15.64
CA VAL A 77 4.17 7.94 14.98
C VAL A 77 4.08 6.99 13.78
N GLY A 78 4.70 7.36 12.66
CA GLY A 78 4.72 6.58 11.43
C GLY A 78 3.40 6.60 10.65
N TRP A 79 2.48 7.52 10.98
CA TRP A 79 1.28 7.72 10.20
C TRP A 79 1.61 8.18 8.76
N PRO A 80 0.93 7.67 7.72
CA PRO A 80 1.25 8.00 6.33
C PRO A 80 1.15 9.50 6.02
N ASP A 81 1.99 9.99 5.12
CA ASP A 81 2.05 11.40 4.73
C ASP A 81 0.69 11.97 4.28
N LEU A 82 -0.08 11.22 3.49
CA LEU A 82 -1.35 11.66 2.92
C LEU A 82 -2.52 10.72 3.29
N VAL A 83 -3.67 11.33 3.59
CA VAL A 83 -4.98 10.68 3.69
C VAL A 83 -5.82 11.12 2.49
N LEU A 84 -6.37 10.14 1.76
CA LEU A 84 -7.12 10.38 0.53
C LEU A 84 -8.52 9.82 0.64
N TYR A 85 -9.52 10.59 0.23
CA TYR A 85 -10.89 10.08 0.03
C TYR A 85 -11.57 10.71 -1.19
N LEU A 86 -12.48 9.96 -1.80
CA LEU A 86 -13.22 10.39 -2.99
C LEU A 86 -14.73 10.40 -2.70
N PRO A 87 -15.42 11.56 -2.78
CA PRO A 87 -16.84 11.66 -2.48
C PRO A 87 -17.72 11.26 -3.69
N ASP A 88 -17.57 10.03 -4.18
CA ASP A 88 -18.30 9.50 -5.35
C ASP A 88 -19.48 8.57 -4.98
N GLY A 89 -19.84 8.52 -3.69
CA GLY A 89 -20.87 7.63 -3.16
C GLY A 89 -20.39 6.20 -2.90
N ARG A 90 -19.14 5.86 -3.26
CA ARG A 90 -18.47 4.62 -2.84
C ARG A 90 -17.56 4.91 -1.66
N ARG A 91 -17.37 3.93 -0.76
CA ARG A 91 -16.45 4.08 0.37
C ARG A 91 -15.01 3.92 -0.10
N ARG A 92 -14.42 5.02 -0.58
CA ARG A 92 -13.03 5.10 -1.05
C ARG A 92 -12.21 5.97 -0.10
N LEU A 93 -11.43 5.32 0.75
CA LEU A 93 -10.48 5.97 1.65
C LEU A 93 -9.20 5.14 1.73
N TRP A 94 -8.07 5.75 1.40
CA TRP A 94 -6.76 5.12 1.43
C TRP A 94 -5.67 6.10 1.85
N PHE A 95 -4.48 5.57 2.08
CA PHE A 95 -3.33 6.33 2.56
C PHE A 95 -2.16 6.22 1.60
N ALA A 96 -1.39 7.30 1.47
CA ALA A 96 -0.14 7.31 0.71
C ALA A 96 1.02 7.80 1.58
N GLU A 97 2.11 7.04 1.57
CA GLU A 97 3.42 7.43 2.07
C GLU A 97 4.29 7.77 0.87
N LEU A 98 4.89 8.96 0.85
CA LEU A 98 5.70 9.45 -0.25
C LEU A 98 7.17 9.45 0.16
N LYS A 99 8.02 8.88 -0.70
CA LYS A 99 9.46 8.83 -0.43
C LYS A 99 10.24 9.25 -1.66
N GLN A 100 11.35 9.94 -1.42
CA GLN A 100 12.37 10.06 -2.47
C GLN A 100 12.93 8.68 -2.84
N PRO A 101 13.24 8.40 -4.11
CA PRO A 101 13.71 7.09 -4.49
C PRO A 101 15.04 6.75 -3.81
N GLY A 102 15.14 5.52 -3.31
CA GLY A 102 16.25 5.08 -2.46
C GLY A 102 16.01 5.29 -0.95
N ASN A 103 15.08 6.16 -0.55
CA ASN A 103 14.71 6.32 0.87
C ASN A 103 13.63 5.33 1.26
N LYS A 104 13.91 4.46 2.23
CA LYS A 104 12.92 3.48 2.70
C LYS A 104 12.06 4.08 3.82
N PRO A 105 10.77 3.68 3.93
CA PRO A 105 9.99 3.95 5.13
C PRO A 105 10.71 3.43 6.38
N SER A 106 10.59 4.17 7.49
CA SER A 106 11.15 3.77 8.77
C SER A 106 10.41 2.57 9.37
N ASP A 107 11.01 1.90 10.37
CA ASP A 107 10.37 0.77 11.05
C ASP A 107 9.03 1.14 11.70
N ASP A 108 8.92 2.34 12.27
CA ASP A 108 7.67 2.86 12.83
C ASP A 108 6.60 3.06 11.74
N GLN A 109 6.99 3.55 10.56
CA GLN A 109 6.09 3.68 9.41
C GLN A 109 5.64 2.31 8.92
N LEU A 110 6.56 1.36 8.75
CA LEU A 110 6.22 -0.01 8.34
C LEU A 110 5.25 -0.68 9.33
N ALA A 111 5.47 -0.52 10.63
CA ALA A 111 4.57 -1.02 11.67
C ALA A 111 3.19 -0.35 11.61
N CYS A 112 3.14 0.97 11.38
CA CYS A 112 1.88 1.70 11.23
C CYS A 112 1.12 1.27 9.96
N HIS A 113 1.81 1.15 8.82
CA HIS A 113 1.25 0.68 7.56
C HIS A 113 0.66 -0.72 7.71
N ALA A 114 1.36 -1.62 8.40
CA ALA A 114 0.86 -2.97 8.68
C ALA A 114 -0.44 -2.95 9.50
N ARG A 115 -0.54 -2.10 10.53
CA ARG A 115 -1.78 -1.94 11.32
C ARG A 115 -2.94 -1.39 10.49
N LEU A 116 -2.69 -0.39 9.65
CA LEU A 116 -3.71 0.19 8.75
C LEU A 116 -4.21 -0.83 7.73
N ARG A 117 -3.30 -1.60 7.12
CA ARG A 117 -3.66 -2.69 6.20
C ARG A 117 -4.45 -3.80 6.90
N ALA A 118 -4.05 -4.18 8.12
CA ALA A 118 -4.79 -5.15 8.92
C ALA A 118 -6.21 -4.66 9.29
N ALA A 119 -6.42 -3.35 9.39
CA ALA A 119 -7.73 -2.73 9.57
C ALA A 119 -8.55 -2.61 8.27
N GLY A 120 -8.04 -3.10 7.14
CA GLY A 120 -8.72 -3.12 5.84
C GLY A 120 -8.52 -1.85 5.00
N PHE A 121 -7.63 -0.94 5.41
CA PHE A 121 -7.31 0.23 4.60
C PHE A 121 -6.20 -0.07 3.60
N ARG A 122 -6.32 0.49 2.40
CA ARG A 122 -5.22 0.51 1.44
C ARG A 122 -4.16 1.52 1.88
N VAL A 123 -2.89 1.09 1.85
CA VAL A 123 -1.72 1.94 2.13
C VAL A 123 -0.70 1.73 1.02
N VAL A 124 -0.38 2.80 0.30
CA VAL A 124 0.56 2.82 -0.82
C VAL A 124 1.83 3.53 -0.38
N VAL A 125 3.00 2.96 -0.69
CA VAL A 125 4.28 3.66 -0.61
C VAL A 125 4.67 3.99 -2.04
N ALA A 126 4.71 5.27 -2.39
CA ALA A 126 5.03 5.73 -3.73
C ALA A 126 6.36 6.49 -3.74
N TYR A 127 7.21 6.14 -4.70
CA TYR A 127 8.49 6.78 -4.97
C TYR A 127 8.40 7.74 -6.15
N THR A 128 7.43 7.51 -7.04
CA THR A 128 7.16 8.38 -8.19
C THR A 128 5.70 8.77 -8.29
N LEU A 129 5.45 9.86 -9.03
CA LEU A 129 4.09 10.28 -9.36
C LEU A 129 3.36 9.21 -10.19
N ALA A 130 4.05 8.52 -11.10
CA ALA A 130 3.45 7.48 -11.92
C ALA A 130 2.93 6.30 -11.08
N GLU A 131 3.69 5.85 -10.08
CA GLU A 131 3.25 4.80 -9.14
C GLU A 131 2.01 5.23 -8.35
N LEU A 132 1.99 6.48 -7.89
CA LEU A 132 0.85 7.02 -7.15
C LEU A 132 -0.41 7.10 -8.01
N LEU A 133 -0.28 7.55 -9.26
CA LEU A 133 -1.39 7.63 -10.22
C LEU A 133 -1.87 6.24 -10.68
N ALA A 134 -0.97 5.26 -10.81
CA ALA A 134 -1.37 3.89 -11.07
C ALA A 134 -2.21 3.32 -9.92
N ALA A 135 -1.79 3.56 -8.67
CA ALA A 135 -2.56 3.13 -7.50
C ALA A 135 -3.93 3.83 -7.40
N GLU A 136 -3.99 5.11 -7.78
CA GLU A 136 -5.25 5.85 -7.90
C GLU A 136 -6.19 5.19 -8.91
N GLN A 137 -5.67 4.86 -10.09
CA GLN A 137 -6.46 4.25 -11.16
C GLN A 137 -7.02 2.88 -10.74
N GLU A 138 -6.21 2.08 -10.04
CA GLU A 138 -6.65 0.80 -9.46
C GLU A 138 -7.74 0.97 -8.41
N GLU A 139 -7.68 2.01 -7.58
CA GLU A 139 -8.72 2.30 -6.58
C GLU A 139 -10.02 2.81 -7.23
N ARG A 140 -9.88 3.48 -8.37
CA ARG A 140 -11.00 4.04 -9.13
C ARG A 140 -11.77 3.00 -9.96
N ALA A 141 -11.11 1.93 -10.42
CA ALA A 141 -11.76 0.83 -11.12
C ALA A 141 -12.94 0.26 -10.31
#